data_AF-A0A956GI30-F1
#
_entry.id   AF-A0A956GI30-F1
#
_cell.length_a   1.000
_cell.length_b   1.000
_cell.length_c   1.000
_cell.angle_alpha   90.00
_cell.angle_beta   90.00
_cell.angle_gamma   90.00
#
_symmetry.space_group_name_H-M   'P 1'
#
loop_
_entity.id
_entity.type
_entity.pdbx_description
1 polymer ?
#
loop_
_entity_poly.entity_id
_entity_poly.type
_entity_poly.pdbx_seq_one_letter_code
_entity_poly.pdbx_strand_id
1 'polypeptide(L)'
;MLILFTGACSDKLPPVGDGGKSDTATNDARTDGSNPGPDQSTPGDTGTPGDNGTPGDTAAPTDGDIGTPADTGTPGDTTTPADTGSPVDTGTPSDGNIGTCGALRLCAAGYFCEYNTCTPTKATIGQCRLIPTGTCAATTKLECGCNGVTYFNTCLRQQAKVSSVATGVCSTTAATCGGITSTKCAVKGTVCVRQGSSSCPTILATGKCWVLPATCSSKDSTGYRDCSASPAKCASLCTAAKSGRYYADASCLIKFP
;
A
#
# COMPACT_ATOMS: atom_id res chain seq x y z
N MET A 1 54.40 -31.17 29.24
CA MET A 1 54.27 -32.08 28.08
C MET A 1 53.10 -31.61 27.25
N LEU A 2 53.36 -31.01 26.09
CA LEU A 2 52.35 -30.40 25.23
C LEU A 2 51.94 -31.43 24.17
N ILE A 3 50.66 -31.75 24.05
CA ILE A 3 50.14 -32.62 22.99
C ILE A 3 49.27 -31.77 22.06
N LEU A 4 49.81 -31.50 20.88
CA LEU A 4 49.05 -31.04 19.72
C LEU A 4 48.48 -32.27 19.01
N PHE A 5 47.19 -32.24 18.68
CA PHE A 5 46.67 -33.02 17.56
C PHE A 5 45.82 -32.13 16.66
N THR A 6 46.32 -31.92 15.45
CA THR A 6 45.54 -31.43 14.31
C THR A 6 44.70 -32.58 13.77
N GLY A 7 43.45 -32.29 13.39
CA GLY A 7 42.54 -33.28 12.82
C GLY A 7 41.51 -32.61 11.93
N ALA A 8 41.70 -32.71 10.61
CA ALA A 8 40.73 -32.27 9.63
C ALA A 8 39.75 -33.40 9.32
N CYS A 9 38.44 -33.14 9.39
CA CYS A 9 37.43 -34.06 8.88
C CYS A 9 36.98 -33.60 7.48
N SER A 10 37.53 -34.23 6.46
CA SER A 10 36.85 -34.36 5.17
C SER A 10 36.16 -35.72 5.19
N ASP A 11 34.84 -35.77 5.05
CA ASP A 11 34.15 -37.02 4.78
C ASP A 11 33.08 -36.86 3.70
N LYS A 12 33.03 -37.88 2.83
CA LYS A 12 32.12 -37.96 1.70
C LYS A 12 30.68 -38.24 2.16
N LEU A 13 29.72 -37.69 1.43
CA LEU A 13 28.36 -38.24 1.34
C LEU A 13 28.09 -38.68 -0.11
N PRO A 14 27.42 -39.84 -0.33
CA PRO A 14 27.15 -40.38 -1.67
C PRO A 14 25.96 -39.70 -2.35
N PRO A 15 25.79 -39.86 -3.68
CA PRO A 15 24.67 -39.26 -4.40
C PRO A 15 23.34 -39.95 -4.07
N VAL A 16 22.31 -39.14 -3.81
CA VAL A 16 20.91 -39.59 -3.77
C VAL A 16 20.31 -39.38 -5.16
N GLY A 17 19.70 -40.43 -5.71
CA GLY A 17 19.34 -40.51 -7.13
C GLY A 17 18.04 -39.82 -7.56
N ASP A 18 17.87 -39.73 -8.87
CA ASP A 18 16.72 -39.15 -9.56
C ASP A 18 15.40 -39.87 -9.28
N GLY A 19 14.31 -39.08 -9.26
CA GLY A 19 12.96 -39.58 -8.97
C GLY A 19 11.82 -38.64 -9.38
N GLY A 20 12.02 -37.80 -10.40
CA GLY A 20 10.99 -36.90 -10.94
C GLY A 20 10.40 -37.43 -12.24
N LYS A 21 9.19 -38.00 -12.22
CA LYS A 21 8.47 -38.36 -13.44
C LYS A 21 7.93 -37.11 -14.14
N SER A 22 8.24 -36.96 -15.42
CA SER A 22 7.81 -35.85 -16.26
C SER A 22 6.34 -36.01 -16.71
N ASP A 23 5.75 -34.86 -17.01
CA ASP A 23 4.38 -34.63 -17.39
C ASP A 23 3.93 -35.39 -18.66
N THR A 24 2.63 -35.65 -18.77
CA THR A 24 1.99 -35.99 -20.04
C THR A 24 0.61 -35.37 -20.09
N ALA A 25 0.52 -34.23 -20.77
CA ALA A 25 -0.73 -33.60 -21.19
C ALA A 25 -0.52 -32.99 -22.58
N THR A 26 -0.43 -33.86 -23.58
CA THR A 26 -0.49 -33.49 -25.00
C THR A 26 -1.82 -32.80 -25.29
N ASN A 27 -1.79 -31.69 -26.02
CA ASN A 27 -2.89 -31.29 -26.91
C ASN A 27 -2.32 -30.45 -28.04
N ASP A 28 -2.14 -31.08 -29.20
CA ASP A 28 -1.78 -30.43 -30.45
C ASP A 28 -2.92 -29.55 -30.96
N ALA A 29 -2.59 -28.34 -31.42
CA ALA A 29 -3.42 -27.58 -32.34
C ALA A 29 -2.52 -27.00 -33.44
N ARG A 30 -2.34 -27.75 -34.54
CA ARG A 30 -1.74 -27.24 -35.77
C ARG A 30 -2.72 -26.34 -36.50
N THR A 31 -2.26 -25.17 -36.94
CA THR A 31 -2.58 -24.66 -38.29
C THR A 31 -1.34 -24.03 -38.90
N ASP A 32 -1.07 -24.39 -40.14
CA ASP A 32 -0.02 -23.86 -41.03
C ASP A 32 -0.70 -23.07 -42.15
N GLY A 33 -0.03 -22.10 -42.79
CA GLY A 33 -0.52 -21.49 -44.02
C GLY A 33 -0.34 -19.97 -44.22
N SER A 34 0.84 -19.59 -44.72
CA SER A 34 1.00 -18.69 -45.89
C SER A 34 0.62 -17.19 -45.87
N ASN A 35 1.66 -16.35 -45.94
CA ASN A 35 1.74 -15.01 -46.59
C ASN A 35 2.05 -15.20 -48.12
N PRO A 36 2.16 -14.21 -49.05
CA PRO A 36 1.99 -12.74 -49.01
C PRO A 36 1.23 -12.08 -50.22
N GLY A 37 1.02 -10.75 -50.23
CA GLY A 37 0.92 -9.95 -51.49
C GLY A 37 -0.03 -8.72 -51.49
N PRO A 38 0.22 -7.62 -52.25
CA PRO A 38 -0.42 -6.30 -52.03
C PRO A 38 -1.13 -5.62 -53.22
N ASP A 39 -2.09 -4.71 -52.94
CA ASP A 39 -2.61 -3.63 -53.83
C ASP A 39 -3.43 -2.64 -52.93
N GLN A 40 -3.10 -1.37 -52.67
CA GLN A 40 -3.03 -0.11 -53.44
C GLN A 40 -4.38 0.62 -53.70
N SER A 41 -4.35 1.97 -53.55
CA SER A 41 -5.32 3.02 -53.95
C SER A 41 -6.33 3.66 -52.95
N THR A 42 -6.21 5.00 -52.88
CA THR A 42 -7.23 6.06 -52.64
C THR A 42 -7.13 7.02 -53.87
N PRO A 43 -7.76 8.23 -54.02
CA PRO A 43 -8.74 8.99 -53.18
C PRO A 43 -9.91 9.68 -53.96
N GLY A 44 -10.71 10.53 -53.27
CA GLY A 44 -11.60 11.58 -53.86
C GLY A 44 -13.13 11.33 -53.79
N ASP A 45 -14.04 12.32 -53.78
CA ASP A 45 -13.90 13.79 -53.70
C ASP A 45 -15.23 14.51 -53.33
N THR A 46 -15.12 15.82 -52.99
CA THR A 46 -16.12 16.90 -52.71
C THR A 46 -16.75 16.96 -51.31
N GLY A 47 -17.14 18.13 -50.76
CA GLY A 47 -16.95 19.53 -51.22
C GLY A 47 -17.60 20.61 -50.30
N THR A 48 -17.29 21.90 -50.54
CA THR A 48 -17.82 23.13 -49.86
C THR A 48 -17.81 24.29 -50.87
N PRO A 49 -18.65 25.37 -50.80
CA PRO A 49 -18.71 26.40 -49.72
C PRO A 49 -20.16 26.89 -49.41
N GLY A 50 -20.49 27.94 -48.62
CA GLY A 50 -19.72 28.97 -47.89
C GLY A 50 -20.63 29.92 -47.05
N ASP A 51 -20.04 30.95 -46.42
CA ASP A 51 -20.68 31.87 -45.45
C ASP A 51 -21.55 33.00 -46.04
N ASN A 52 -22.45 33.58 -45.22
CA ASN A 52 -22.87 34.99 -45.35
C ASN A 52 -23.63 35.59 -44.11
N GLY A 53 -22.99 36.55 -43.42
CA GLY A 53 -23.62 37.80 -42.91
C GLY A 53 -24.51 37.85 -41.64
N THR A 54 -24.03 38.55 -40.61
CA THR A 54 -24.80 39.47 -39.70
C THR A 54 -24.68 40.93 -40.23
N PRO A 55 -25.36 42.00 -39.70
CA PRO A 55 -26.09 42.19 -38.42
C PRO A 55 -27.47 42.93 -38.51
N GLY A 56 -28.06 43.34 -37.37
CA GLY A 56 -29.22 44.26 -37.31
C GLY A 56 -29.62 44.69 -35.88
N ASP A 57 -29.94 45.98 -35.68
CA ASP A 57 -29.99 46.67 -34.38
C ASP A 57 -31.36 46.79 -33.67
N THR A 58 -31.28 46.83 -32.32
CA THR A 58 -31.97 47.70 -31.33
C THR A 58 -33.34 48.35 -31.64
N ALA A 59 -34.33 48.08 -30.78
CA ALA A 59 -35.41 49.02 -30.40
C ALA A 59 -35.93 48.72 -28.96
N ALA A 60 -36.52 49.73 -28.30
CA ALA A 60 -36.72 49.80 -26.83
C ALA A 60 -38.23 49.72 -26.39
N PRO A 61 -38.58 49.83 -25.08
CA PRO A 61 -39.81 49.26 -24.50
C PRO A 61 -41.06 50.18 -24.54
N THR A 62 -42.21 49.61 -24.13
CA THR A 62 -43.39 50.37 -23.68
C THR A 62 -43.91 49.86 -22.33
N ASP A 63 -44.20 50.83 -21.46
CA ASP A 63 -44.75 50.74 -20.11
C ASP A 63 -46.27 50.39 -20.10
N GLY A 64 -46.80 49.95 -18.95
CA GLY A 64 -48.21 49.57 -18.81
C GLY A 64 -48.60 48.89 -17.49
N ASP A 65 -48.65 49.66 -16.40
CA ASP A 65 -49.24 49.24 -15.12
C ASP A 65 -50.72 48.82 -15.22
N ILE A 66 -51.16 47.93 -14.30
CA ILE A 66 -52.38 48.01 -13.45
C ILE A 66 -52.85 46.60 -13.02
N GLY A 67 -53.01 46.38 -11.71
CA GLY A 67 -53.99 45.42 -11.17
C GLY A 67 -53.51 44.46 -10.07
N THR A 68 -53.63 44.87 -8.80
CA THR A 68 -53.75 43.95 -7.65
C THR A 68 -55.20 43.89 -7.15
N PRO A 69 -55.72 42.68 -6.95
CA PRO A 69 -56.57 42.39 -5.78
C PRO A 69 -56.30 40.97 -5.21
N ALA A 70 -56.60 40.62 -3.96
CA ALA A 70 -56.86 41.36 -2.72
C ALA A 70 -56.76 40.34 -1.55
N ASP A 71 -56.54 40.78 -0.31
CA ASP A 71 -56.48 39.88 0.85
C ASP A 71 -57.80 39.17 1.15
N THR A 72 -57.77 37.84 1.34
CA THR A 72 -58.78 37.11 2.13
C THR A 72 -58.18 35.92 2.90
N GLY A 73 -58.05 36.05 4.22
CA GLY A 73 -58.28 34.91 5.14
C GLY A 73 -57.08 34.33 5.90
N THR A 74 -56.90 34.80 7.14
CA THR A 74 -56.36 34.05 8.29
C THR A 74 -57.41 34.23 9.41
N PRO A 75 -57.76 33.24 10.27
CA PRO A 75 -56.94 32.12 10.74
C PRO A 75 -57.62 30.73 10.79
N GLY A 76 -56.82 29.69 11.09
CA GLY A 76 -57.29 28.35 11.42
C GLY A 76 -56.17 27.49 12.01
N ASP A 77 -55.92 27.61 13.31
CA ASP A 77 -54.94 26.79 14.03
C ASP A 77 -55.52 25.39 14.29
N THR A 78 -54.91 24.33 13.76
CA THR A 78 -55.04 22.97 14.30
C THR A 78 -53.99 21.98 13.75
N THR A 79 -53.29 21.33 14.69
CA THR A 79 -52.56 20.05 14.56
C THR A 79 -51.32 19.98 13.67
N THR A 80 -50.14 19.94 14.32
CA THR A 80 -48.92 19.31 13.81
C THR A 80 -49.12 17.79 13.64
N PRO A 81 -48.65 17.20 12.53
CA PRO A 81 -47.80 16.00 12.70
C PRO A 81 -46.57 15.93 11.75
N ALA A 82 -45.42 15.68 12.39
CA ALA A 82 -44.27 14.86 11.98
C ALA A 82 -43.65 14.93 10.56
N ASP A 83 -42.31 15.06 10.56
CA ASP A 83 -41.41 14.96 9.42
C ASP A 83 -41.60 13.73 8.52
N THR A 84 -41.65 13.96 7.21
CA THR A 84 -41.16 13.00 6.20
C THR A 84 -39.87 13.55 5.62
N GLY A 85 -38.74 12.96 6.03
CA GLY A 85 -37.41 13.53 5.79
C GLY A 85 -37.02 13.69 4.32
N SER A 86 -36.38 14.83 4.02
CA SER A 86 -35.59 15.01 2.79
C SER A 86 -34.53 13.91 2.66
N PRO A 87 -34.16 13.52 1.41
CA PRO A 87 -33.15 12.51 1.19
C PRO A 87 -31.82 12.89 1.85
N VAL A 88 -31.16 11.92 2.47
CA VAL A 88 -29.84 12.10 3.08
C VAL A 88 -28.85 12.50 1.99
N ASP A 89 -28.47 13.77 2.02
CA ASP A 89 -27.37 14.29 1.23
C ASP A 89 -26.11 13.48 1.55
N THR A 90 -25.43 12.97 0.52
CA THR A 90 -24.16 12.27 0.67
C THR A 90 -23.07 13.28 0.97
N GLY A 91 -23.07 13.75 2.21
CA GLY A 91 -22.28 14.89 2.66
C GLY A 91 -20.81 14.77 2.30
N THR A 92 -20.32 15.78 1.58
CA THR A 92 -18.92 16.21 1.63
C THR A 92 -18.42 16.19 3.08
N PRO A 93 -17.19 15.74 3.35
CA PRO A 93 -16.71 15.51 4.71
C PRO A 93 -16.44 16.83 5.46
N SER A 94 -17.49 17.41 6.03
CA SER A 94 -17.42 18.52 6.98
C SER A 94 -17.05 18.01 8.38
N ASP A 95 -15.86 18.38 8.85
CA ASP A 95 -15.48 18.53 10.26
C ASP A 95 -15.51 17.27 11.17
N GLY A 96 -15.31 16.09 10.59
CA GLY A 96 -15.16 14.83 11.33
C GLY A 96 -13.88 14.69 12.16
N ASN A 97 -13.82 15.30 13.35
CA ASN A 97 -12.81 15.08 14.41
C ASN A 97 -11.33 15.03 13.93
N ILE A 98 -10.85 16.09 13.27
CA ILE A 98 -9.41 16.33 13.07
C ILE A 98 -8.80 16.91 14.37
N GLY A 99 -8.88 16.15 15.47
CA GLY A 99 -8.57 16.65 16.81
C GLY A 99 -8.07 15.60 17.79
N THR A 100 -8.09 15.95 19.08
CA THR A 100 -7.63 15.08 20.17
C THR A 100 -8.58 13.92 20.47
N CYS A 101 -8.00 12.75 20.71
CA CYS A 101 -8.69 11.50 21.03
C CYS A 101 -8.15 10.87 22.30
N GLY A 102 -8.85 9.84 22.82
CA GLY A 102 -8.43 9.08 23.98
C GLY A 102 -9.56 8.18 24.46
N ALA A 103 -9.45 7.64 25.69
CA ALA A 103 -10.42 6.70 26.24
C ALA A 103 -11.88 7.24 26.30
N LEU A 104 -12.07 8.57 26.33
CA LEU A 104 -13.37 9.24 26.36
C LEU A 104 -13.68 10.04 25.09
N ARG A 105 -12.79 10.04 24.08
CA ARG A 105 -12.93 10.83 22.84
C ARG A 105 -12.57 9.97 21.64
N LEU A 106 -13.58 9.46 20.96
CA LEU A 106 -13.42 8.63 19.77
C LEU A 106 -13.21 9.49 18.52
N CYS A 107 -12.40 8.99 17.59
CA CYS A 107 -12.24 9.61 16.28
C CYS A 107 -13.45 9.33 15.39
N ALA A 108 -13.66 10.19 14.39
CA ALA A 108 -14.71 9.98 13.38
C ALA A 108 -14.46 8.70 12.55
N ALA A 109 -15.49 8.25 11.84
CA ALA A 109 -15.35 7.14 10.89
C ALA A 109 -14.26 7.46 9.85
N GLY A 110 -13.43 6.46 9.52
CA GLY A 110 -12.24 6.65 8.67
C GLY A 110 -11.00 7.17 9.39
N TYR A 111 -11.04 7.44 10.70
CA TYR A 111 -9.89 7.86 11.50
C TYR A 111 -9.58 6.85 12.62
N PHE A 112 -8.33 6.84 13.10
CA PHE A 112 -7.90 6.12 14.30
C PHE A 112 -7.16 7.05 15.27
N CYS A 113 -7.08 6.66 16.54
CA CYS A 113 -6.35 7.43 17.54
C CYS A 113 -4.86 7.06 17.52
N GLU A 114 -4.01 7.98 17.06
CA GLU A 114 -2.56 7.89 17.20
C GLU A 114 -2.15 8.46 18.57
N TYR A 115 -1.86 7.57 19.51
CA TYR A 115 -1.33 7.92 20.82
C TYR A 115 0.16 8.29 20.73
N ASN A 116 0.60 9.16 21.62
CA ASN A 116 2.01 9.53 21.81
C ASN A 116 2.80 8.51 22.66
N THR A 117 2.16 7.42 23.10
CA THR A 117 2.76 6.32 23.86
C THR A 117 2.10 5.00 23.46
N CYS A 118 2.84 3.90 23.61
CA CYS A 118 2.38 2.55 23.33
C CYS A 118 1.63 1.90 24.49
N THR A 119 1.62 2.53 25.66
CA THR A 119 0.88 2.10 26.85
C THR A 119 -0.13 3.17 27.28
N PRO A 120 -1.12 3.50 26.42
CA PRO A 120 -2.11 4.53 26.74
C PRO A 120 -2.95 4.14 27.96
N THR A 121 -3.04 5.06 28.91
CA THR A 121 -3.94 5.00 30.07
C THR A 121 -5.25 5.71 29.76
N LYS A 122 -6.22 5.68 30.69
CA LYS A 122 -7.47 6.45 30.55
C LYS A 122 -7.25 7.97 30.41
N ALA A 123 -6.14 8.50 30.92
CA ALA A 123 -5.78 9.92 30.83
C ALA A 123 -4.91 10.25 29.61
N THR A 124 -4.45 9.24 28.85
CA THR A 124 -3.60 9.48 27.68
C THR A 124 -4.42 10.04 26.53
N ILE A 125 -3.96 11.16 25.99
CA ILE A 125 -4.53 11.82 24.83
C ILE A 125 -3.67 11.50 23.59
N GLY A 126 -4.33 11.11 22.50
CA GLY A 126 -3.74 10.98 21.17
C GLY A 126 -4.29 12.02 20.20
N GLN A 127 -3.95 11.88 18.93
CA GLN A 127 -4.48 12.67 17.84
C GLN A 127 -5.21 11.77 16.83
N CYS A 128 -6.36 12.20 16.33
CA CYS A 128 -7.03 11.50 15.26
C CYS A 128 -6.22 11.61 13.96
N ARG A 129 -5.96 10.46 13.35
CA ARG A 129 -5.28 10.32 12.05
C ARG A 129 -6.16 9.59 11.08
N LEU A 130 -6.15 10.04 9.83
CA LEU A 130 -6.83 9.34 8.74
C LEU A 130 -6.30 7.91 8.63
N ILE A 131 -7.20 6.96 8.36
CA ILE A 131 -6.87 5.59 7.96
C ILE A 131 -6.87 5.60 6.42
N PRO A 132 -5.71 5.46 5.74
CA PRO A 132 -5.66 5.48 4.28
C PRO A 132 -6.48 4.33 3.68
N THR A 133 -7.42 4.61 2.78
CA THR A 133 -8.26 3.58 2.16
C THR A 133 -7.69 3.01 0.86
N GLY A 134 -6.77 3.73 0.20
CA GLY A 134 -6.13 3.32 -1.05
C GLY A 134 -4.88 2.45 -0.88
N THR A 135 -4.21 2.13 -1.99
CA THR A 135 -2.94 1.39 -1.98
C THR A 135 -1.79 2.27 -1.48
N CYS A 136 -1.08 1.83 -0.44
CA CYS A 136 0.13 2.53 0.01
C CYS A 136 1.27 2.43 -1.01
N ALA A 137 1.96 3.55 -1.23
CA ALA A 137 3.11 3.62 -2.13
C ALA A 137 4.22 2.66 -1.71
N ALA A 138 4.97 2.15 -2.70
CA ALA A 138 6.11 1.26 -2.49
C ALA A 138 7.43 2.02 -2.20
N THR A 139 7.33 3.19 -1.56
CA THR A 139 8.46 4.04 -1.15
C THR A 139 8.81 3.75 0.31
N THR A 140 10.11 3.65 0.59
CA THR A 140 10.65 3.34 1.92
C THR A 140 10.67 4.57 2.81
N LYS A 141 9.92 4.51 3.93
CA LYS A 141 10.01 5.47 5.04
C LYS A 141 9.68 4.73 6.34
N LEU A 142 10.59 3.84 6.73
CA LEU A 142 10.36 2.85 7.79
C LEU A 142 9.87 3.50 9.09
N GLU A 143 8.90 2.88 9.76
CA GLU A 143 8.40 3.29 11.08
C GLU A 143 8.14 2.08 11.98
N CYS A 144 8.54 2.18 13.25
CA CYS A 144 8.25 1.16 14.24
C CYS A 144 6.88 1.42 14.87
N GLY A 145 5.97 0.45 14.80
CA GLY A 145 4.67 0.54 15.46
C GLY A 145 4.69 0.03 16.91
N CYS A 146 3.75 0.49 17.72
CA CYS A 146 3.59 0.07 19.12
C CYS A 146 3.33 -1.42 19.33
N ASN A 147 2.97 -2.16 18.27
CA ASN A 147 2.85 -3.62 18.27
C ASN A 147 4.19 -4.35 17.99
N GLY A 148 5.32 -3.63 17.97
CA GLY A 148 6.65 -4.17 17.69
C GLY A 148 6.90 -4.53 16.22
N VAL A 149 5.97 -4.22 15.32
CA VAL A 149 6.11 -4.48 13.89
C VAL A 149 6.69 -3.26 13.19
N THR A 150 7.67 -3.47 12.32
CA THR A 150 8.20 -2.43 11.44
C THR A 150 7.27 -2.28 10.23
N TYR A 151 6.83 -1.06 9.92
CA TYR A 151 6.05 -0.76 8.72
C TYR A 151 6.94 -0.11 7.68
N PHE A 152 6.82 -0.53 6.42
CA PHE A 152 7.63 0.02 5.34
C PHE A 152 7.43 1.53 5.12
N ASN A 153 6.24 2.03 5.47
CA ASN A 153 5.93 3.46 5.56
C ASN A 153 4.74 3.75 6.49
N THR A 154 4.57 5.03 6.82
CA THR A 154 3.48 5.58 7.64
C THR A 154 2.10 5.12 7.18
N CYS A 155 1.85 5.06 5.86
CA CYS A 155 0.56 4.67 5.29
C CYS A 155 0.16 3.25 5.73
N LEU A 156 1.07 2.28 5.61
CA LEU A 156 0.82 0.89 6.04
C LEU A 156 0.57 0.79 7.55
N ARG A 157 1.25 1.62 8.35
CA ARG A 157 1.06 1.68 9.81
C ARG A 157 -0.31 2.25 10.19
N GLN A 158 -0.74 3.31 9.51
CA GLN A 158 -2.04 3.94 9.71
C GLN A 158 -3.19 3.04 9.22
N GLN A 159 -2.99 2.27 8.15
CA GLN A 159 -3.93 1.22 7.72
C GLN A 159 -4.12 0.12 8.78
N ALA A 160 -3.04 -0.28 9.44
CA ALA A 160 -3.10 -1.18 10.59
C ALA A 160 -3.64 -0.51 11.87
N LYS A 161 -3.92 0.80 11.86
CA LYS A 161 -4.39 1.61 13.00
C LYS A 161 -3.45 1.59 14.20
N VAL A 162 -2.15 1.48 13.95
CA VAL A 162 -1.12 1.32 15.00
C VAL A 162 -0.42 2.64 15.29
N SER A 163 -0.33 3.01 16.58
CA SER A 163 0.42 4.20 17.03
C SER A 163 1.93 4.01 16.83
N SER A 164 2.67 5.12 16.67
CA SER A 164 4.12 5.08 16.40
C SER A 164 4.93 4.93 17.69
N VAL A 165 6.01 4.14 17.63
CA VAL A 165 7.10 4.16 18.62
C VAL A 165 8.13 5.19 18.20
N ALA A 166 8.61 5.07 16.96
CA ALA A 166 9.74 5.83 16.42
C ALA A 166 9.79 5.72 14.89
N THR A 167 10.48 6.67 14.25
CA THR A 167 10.95 6.53 12.87
C THR A 167 12.05 5.46 12.78
N GLY A 168 12.11 4.74 11.67
CA GLY A 168 13.06 3.65 11.44
C GLY A 168 12.51 2.26 11.76
N VAL A 169 13.41 1.28 11.81
CA VAL A 169 13.07 -0.11 12.17
C VAL A 169 12.81 -0.27 13.66
N CYS A 170 11.96 -1.23 14.05
CA CYS A 170 11.89 -1.62 15.47
C CYS A 170 13.21 -2.25 15.92
N SER A 171 13.77 -1.72 17.02
CA SER A 171 15.01 -2.23 17.63
C SER A 171 14.71 -3.22 18.76
N THR A 172 14.66 -2.75 20.01
CA THR A 172 14.42 -3.56 21.23
C THR A 172 12.97 -4.02 21.37
N THR A 173 12.02 -3.22 20.90
CA THR A 173 10.58 -3.54 20.89
C THR A 173 10.15 -4.46 19.75
N ALA A 174 11.08 -4.94 18.92
CA ALA A 174 10.74 -5.68 17.71
C ALA A 174 10.10 -7.04 18.00
N ALA A 175 8.93 -7.27 17.40
CA ALA A 175 8.31 -8.59 17.33
C ALA A 175 9.27 -9.54 16.59
N THR A 176 9.72 -10.58 17.30
CA THR A 176 10.75 -11.51 16.86
C THR A 176 10.12 -12.72 16.17
N CYS A 177 10.77 -13.23 15.12
CA CYS A 177 10.28 -14.35 14.32
C CYS A 177 11.42 -15.25 13.82
N GLY A 178 11.09 -16.38 13.19
CA GLY A 178 12.07 -17.34 12.68
C GLY A 178 12.86 -18.01 13.80
N GLY A 179 14.18 -18.10 13.64
CA GLY A 179 15.06 -18.88 14.53
C GLY A 179 14.74 -20.38 14.49
N ILE A 180 15.36 -21.13 15.40
CA ILE A 180 15.19 -22.60 15.52
C ILE A 180 13.74 -23.02 15.77
N THR A 181 12.95 -22.18 16.43
CA THR A 181 11.53 -22.41 16.75
C THR A 181 10.60 -22.11 15.57
N SER A 182 11.13 -21.60 14.45
CA SER A 182 10.34 -21.18 13.27
C SER A 182 9.17 -20.24 13.62
N THR A 183 9.37 -19.35 14.61
CA THR A 183 8.31 -18.53 15.18
C THR A 183 7.67 -17.65 14.10
N LYS A 184 6.34 -17.79 13.92
CA LYS A 184 5.59 -16.93 13.00
C LYS A 184 5.31 -15.58 13.64
N CYS A 185 5.25 -14.55 12.81
CA CYS A 185 4.80 -13.24 13.25
C CYS A 185 3.31 -13.27 13.63
N ALA A 186 2.97 -12.71 14.79
CA ALA A 186 1.61 -12.75 15.33
C ALA A 186 0.60 -11.92 14.51
N VAL A 187 1.06 -10.85 13.85
CA VAL A 187 0.21 -9.97 13.04
C VAL A 187 0.06 -10.53 11.63
N LYS A 188 -1.16 -10.90 11.23
CA LYS A 188 -1.46 -11.41 9.89
C LYS A 188 -1.00 -10.42 8.80
N GLY A 189 -0.41 -10.93 7.72
CA GLY A 189 0.10 -10.12 6.62
C GLY A 189 1.50 -9.54 6.83
N THR A 190 2.13 -9.79 7.99
CA THR A 190 3.56 -9.48 8.17
C THR A 190 4.47 -10.57 7.59
N VAL A 191 5.66 -10.15 7.17
CA VAL A 191 6.76 -11.04 6.74
C VAL A 191 7.84 -11.08 7.83
N CYS A 192 8.58 -12.19 7.89
CA CYS A 192 9.72 -12.33 8.80
C CYS A 192 11.02 -11.94 8.09
N VAL A 193 11.54 -10.75 8.39
CA VAL A 193 12.74 -10.20 7.76
C VAL A 193 13.97 -10.68 8.52
N ARG A 194 14.82 -11.46 7.84
CA ARG A 194 16.09 -12.01 8.35
C ARG A 194 17.27 -11.27 7.73
N GLN A 195 17.50 -10.07 8.25
CA GLN A 195 18.56 -9.15 7.81
C GLN A 195 19.68 -9.09 8.84
N GLY A 196 20.92 -9.31 8.40
CA GLY A 196 22.14 -8.98 9.14
C GLY A 196 22.62 -7.57 8.82
N SER A 197 23.56 -7.05 9.60
CA SER A 197 24.29 -5.82 9.26
C SER A 197 25.29 -6.12 8.12
N SER A 198 26.60 -6.05 8.34
CA SER A 198 27.59 -6.24 7.27
C SER A 198 27.75 -7.70 6.80
N SER A 199 27.46 -8.67 7.67
CA SER A 199 27.63 -10.10 7.42
C SER A 199 26.28 -10.83 7.28
N CYS A 200 26.34 -11.98 6.61
CA CYS A 200 25.17 -12.85 6.49
C CYS A 200 24.81 -13.45 7.85
N PRO A 201 23.54 -13.41 8.29
CA PRO A 201 23.14 -14.03 9.54
C PRO A 201 23.38 -15.54 9.51
N THR A 202 23.66 -16.12 10.67
CA THR A 202 23.66 -17.58 10.83
C THR A 202 22.24 -18.12 10.67
N ILE A 203 22.11 -19.41 10.34
CA ILE A 203 20.80 -20.07 10.19
C ILE A 203 19.93 -19.97 11.46
N LEU A 204 20.56 -19.84 12.64
CA LEU A 204 19.91 -19.73 13.94
C LEU A 204 19.38 -18.32 14.24
N ALA A 205 19.78 -17.31 13.46
CA ALA A 205 19.40 -15.92 13.66
C ALA A 205 17.87 -15.75 13.55
N THR A 206 17.30 -15.07 14.53
CA THR A 206 15.90 -14.62 14.47
C THR A 206 15.77 -13.43 13.52
N GLY A 207 14.59 -13.30 12.93
CA GLY A 207 14.19 -12.13 12.16
C GLY A 207 13.30 -11.19 12.98
N LYS A 208 12.93 -10.07 12.35
CA LYS A 208 11.95 -9.10 12.87
C LYS A 208 10.71 -9.09 11.97
N CYS A 209 9.53 -8.85 12.53
CA CYS A 209 8.27 -8.82 11.80
C CYS A 209 8.01 -7.47 11.13
N TRP A 210 7.72 -7.48 9.82
CA TRP A 210 7.52 -6.26 9.03
C TRP A 210 6.21 -6.31 8.21
N VAL A 211 5.53 -5.18 8.03
CA VAL A 211 4.50 -5.00 6.99
C VAL A 211 5.15 -4.32 5.77
N LEU A 212 4.97 -4.92 4.60
CA LEU A 212 5.46 -4.43 3.32
C LEU A 212 4.31 -3.95 2.42
N PRO A 213 4.60 -3.07 1.43
CA PRO A 213 3.63 -2.74 0.38
C PRO A 213 3.28 -3.99 -0.45
N ALA A 214 2.11 -3.97 -1.09
CA ALA A 214 1.63 -5.07 -1.92
C ALA A 214 2.62 -5.41 -3.06
N THR A 215 3.15 -4.37 -3.71
CA THR A 215 4.21 -4.44 -4.72
C THR A 215 5.48 -3.79 -4.20
N CYS A 216 6.64 -4.32 -4.56
CA CYS A 216 7.93 -3.70 -4.26
C CYS A 216 8.37 -2.83 -5.44
N SER A 217 8.83 -1.62 -5.17
CA SER A 217 9.46 -0.79 -6.21
C SER A 217 10.98 -1.04 -6.28
N SER A 218 11.54 -0.78 -7.45
CA SER A 218 12.97 -0.72 -7.70
C SER A 218 13.47 0.73 -7.57
N LYS A 219 13.17 1.41 -6.45
CA LYS A 219 13.61 2.79 -6.20
C LYS A 219 14.52 2.96 -4.96
N ASP A 220 14.77 1.90 -4.20
CA ASP A 220 15.72 1.92 -3.06
C ASP A 220 17.17 1.79 -3.55
N SER A 221 17.95 2.87 -3.50
CA SER A 221 19.35 2.90 -3.93
C SER A 221 20.30 1.99 -3.12
N THR A 222 19.87 1.48 -1.96
CA THR A 222 20.61 0.51 -1.14
C THR A 222 20.20 -0.92 -1.47
N GLY A 223 21.17 -1.74 -1.87
CA GLY A 223 20.97 -3.15 -2.16
C GLY A 223 21.32 -4.08 -1.00
N TYR A 224 20.52 -5.12 -0.83
CA TYR A 224 20.73 -6.18 0.15
C TYR A 224 21.25 -7.43 -0.55
N ARG A 225 22.30 -8.04 0.00
CA ARG A 225 22.95 -9.22 -0.57
C ARG A 225 22.22 -10.50 -0.13
N ASP A 226 21.70 -11.29 -1.08
CA ASP A 226 21.15 -12.62 -0.81
C ASP A 226 22.28 -13.54 -0.34
N CYS A 227 22.17 -14.05 0.89
CA CYS A 227 23.16 -14.89 1.53
C CYS A 227 23.19 -16.35 1.04
N SER A 228 22.23 -16.73 0.18
CA SER A 228 22.12 -18.07 -0.41
C SER A 228 22.33 -18.08 -1.93
N ALA A 229 22.66 -16.94 -2.54
CA ALA A 229 22.90 -16.84 -3.98
C ALA A 229 24.39 -16.96 -4.33
N SER A 230 24.69 -17.80 -5.33
CA SER A 230 26.01 -17.87 -5.98
C SER A 230 25.83 -17.76 -7.50
N PRO A 231 26.41 -16.73 -8.18
CA PRO A 231 27.05 -15.56 -7.58
C PRO A 231 26.06 -14.73 -6.73
N ALA A 232 26.59 -13.91 -5.83
CA ALA A 232 25.80 -13.09 -4.92
C ALA A 232 24.87 -12.14 -5.67
N LYS A 233 23.57 -12.18 -5.35
CA LYS A 233 22.54 -11.33 -5.97
C LYS A 233 22.16 -10.19 -5.00
N CYS A 234 22.06 -8.98 -5.52
CA CYS A 234 21.58 -7.81 -4.78
C CYS A 234 20.08 -7.60 -5.04
N ALA A 235 19.31 -7.17 -4.03
CA ALA A 235 17.88 -6.86 -4.15
C ALA A 235 17.52 -5.60 -3.35
N SER A 236 16.49 -4.85 -3.75
CA SER A 236 15.98 -3.71 -2.95
C SER A 236 15.43 -4.18 -1.60
N LEU A 237 15.37 -3.31 -0.59
CA LEU A 237 14.92 -3.65 0.76
C LEU A 237 13.60 -4.41 0.77
N CYS A 238 12.59 -3.90 0.04
CA CYS A 238 11.29 -4.55 -0.07
C CYS A 238 11.40 -5.96 -0.67
N THR A 239 12.14 -6.12 -1.76
CA THR A 239 12.30 -7.41 -2.45
C THR A 239 13.01 -8.43 -1.57
N ALA A 240 14.08 -8.01 -0.88
CA ALA A 240 14.80 -8.83 0.09
C ALA A 240 13.90 -9.26 1.26
N ALA A 241 13.23 -8.29 1.90
CA ALA A 241 12.32 -8.53 3.01
C ALA A 241 11.14 -9.45 2.63
N LYS A 242 10.62 -9.33 1.40
CA LYS A 242 9.46 -10.11 0.91
C LYS A 242 9.83 -11.55 0.54
N SER A 243 11.07 -11.82 0.13
CA SER A 243 11.49 -13.16 -0.32
C SER A 243 11.63 -14.19 0.81
N GLY A 244 11.71 -13.72 2.07
CA GLY A 244 11.91 -14.59 3.24
C GLY A 244 13.30 -15.25 3.30
N ARG A 245 14.24 -14.89 2.43
CA ARG A 245 15.63 -15.37 2.50
C ARG A 245 16.42 -14.62 3.57
N TYR A 246 17.65 -15.07 3.81
CA TYR A 246 18.62 -14.39 4.65
C TYR A 246 19.36 -13.35 3.81
N TYR A 247 19.45 -12.12 4.30
CA TYR A 247 20.20 -11.05 3.65
C TYR A 247 21.16 -10.39 4.61
N ALA A 248 22.18 -9.74 4.05
CA ALA A 248 23.00 -8.77 4.77
C ALA A 248 22.80 -7.38 4.15
N ASP A 249 22.91 -6.36 4.99
CA ASP A 249 23.24 -5.02 4.52
C ASP A 249 24.59 -5.07 3.79
N ALA A 250 24.66 -4.37 2.68
CA ALA A 250 25.80 -4.40 1.79
C ALA A 250 25.84 -3.10 0.99
N SER A 251 27.04 -2.64 0.65
CA SER A 251 27.23 -1.62 -0.39
C SER A 251 27.01 -2.19 -1.80
N CYS A 252 25.96 -3.03 -1.96
CA CYS A 252 25.41 -3.46 -3.23
C CYS A 252 24.82 -2.23 -3.94
N LEU A 253 25.57 -1.62 -4.84
CA LEU A 253 25.04 -0.59 -5.73
C LEU A 253 24.11 -1.25 -6.75
N ILE A 254 22.80 -1.13 -6.54
CA ILE A 254 21.81 -1.53 -7.55
C ILE A 254 21.79 -0.43 -8.61
N LYS A 255 22.34 -0.73 -9.79
CA LYS A 255 22.08 0.10 -10.97
C LYS A 255 20.64 -0.15 -11.41
N PHE A 256 19.81 0.87 -11.25
CA PHE A 256 18.51 0.91 -11.91
C PHE A 256 18.70 1.27 -13.39
N PRO A 257 17.93 0.65 -14.31
CA PRO A 257 17.81 1.11 -15.68
C PRO A 257 17.09 2.46 -15.76
#